data_AF-A0A225CYV3-F1
#
_entry.id   AF-A0A225CYV3-F1
#
_cell.length_a   1.000
_cell.length_b   1.000
_cell.length_c   1.000
_cell.angle_alpha   90.00
_cell.angle_beta   90.00
_cell.angle_gamma   90.00
#
_symmetry.space_group_name_H-M   'P 1'
#
loop_
_entity.id
_entity.type
_entity.pdbx_description
1 polymer ?
#
loop_
_entity_poly.entity_id
_entity_poly.type
_entity_poly.pdbx_seq_one_letter_code
_entity_poly.pdbx_strand_id
1 'polypeptide(L)'
;MSALLALADSRTGFQRLLTEVTLGRVGLILDLKMGRLARSCKDWHHLLEVCALVGALLADRDGVYDPRDGNDRFLLELTGIMSEAELVS
;
A
#
# COMPACT_ATOMS: atom_id res chain seq x y z
N MET A 1 -11.24 -1.17 17.57
CA MET A 1 -10.30 -1.06 16.43
C MET A 1 -10.88 0.02 15.52
N SER A 2 -10.46 1.26 15.70
CA SER A 2 -10.98 2.41 14.96
C SER A 2 -10.32 2.40 13.57
N ALA A 3 -11.05 2.01 12.52
CA ALA A 3 -10.52 2.03 11.17
C ALA A 3 -10.48 3.49 10.66
N LEU A 4 -9.31 4.12 10.70
CA LEU A 4 -9.06 5.41 10.04
C LEU A 4 -8.65 5.16 8.59
N LEU A 5 -9.42 5.71 7.66
CA LEU A 5 -9.16 5.70 6.22
C LEU A 5 -8.14 6.78 5.89
N ALA A 6 -7.10 6.46 5.12
CA ALA A 6 -6.08 7.41 4.71
C ALA A 6 -5.95 7.44 3.17
N LEU A 7 -6.03 8.64 2.60
CA LEU A 7 -5.80 8.94 1.18
C LEU A 7 -4.49 9.74 1.08
N ALA A 8 -3.54 9.30 0.25
CA ALA A 8 -2.22 9.93 0.12
C ALA A 8 -2.01 10.53 -1.29
N ASP A 9 -2.09 11.85 -1.41
CA ASP A 9 -2.15 12.56 -2.71
C ASP A 9 -0.85 13.32 -3.09
N SER A 10 0.26 13.17 -2.35
CA SER A 10 1.56 13.80 -2.70
C SER A 10 2.74 13.26 -1.86
N ARG A 11 3.98 13.71 -2.15
CA ARG A 11 5.27 13.28 -1.54
C ARG A 11 5.26 13.20 0.01
N THR A 12 4.51 14.09 0.66
CA THR A 12 4.34 14.15 2.11
C THR A 12 3.31 13.14 2.61
N GLY A 13 2.35 12.77 1.76
CA GLY A 13 1.29 11.80 2.01
C GLY A 13 1.80 10.38 2.19
N PHE A 14 2.79 9.92 1.39
CA PHE A 14 3.34 8.56 1.54
C PHE A 14 4.09 8.36 2.85
N GLN A 15 5.01 9.25 3.19
CA GLN A 15 5.78 9.16 4.45
C GLN A 15 4.88 9.30 5.67
N ARG A 16 3.86 10.16 5.59
CA ARG A 16 2.86 10.28 6.64
C ARG A 16 2.00 9.02 6.74
N LEU A 17 1.56 8.45 5.62
CA LEU A 17 0.82 7.19 5.59
C LEU A 17 1.63 6.06 6.23
N LEU A 18 2.88 5.87 5.80
CA LEU A 18 3.81 4.90 6.40
C LEU A 18 3.93 5.10 7.91
N THR A 19 4.04 6.35 8.37
CA THR A 19 4.11 6.68 9.81
C THR A 19 2.84 6.25 10.52
N GLU A 20 1.65 6.61 10.02
CA GLU A 20 0.38 6.27 10.66
C GLU A 20 0.10 4.76 10.64
N VAL A 21 0.50 4.05 9.58
CA VAL A 21 0.45 2.58 9.48
C VAL A 21 1.40 1.96 10.51
N THR A 22 2.66 2.42 10.58
CA THR A 22 3.65 1.93 11.54
C THR A 22 3.19 2.14 12.99
N LEU A 23 2.49 3.24 13.27
CA LEU A 23 1.89 3.54 14.56
C LEU A 23 0.61 2.73 14.86
N GLY A 24 0.17 1.86 13.94
CA GLY A 24 -1.05 1.05 14.07
C GLY A 24 -2.35 1.86 14.02
N ARG A 25 -2.29 3.10 13.53
CA ARG A 25 -3.46 4.00 13.45
C ARG A 25 -4.26 3.81 12.18
N VAL A 26 -3.65 3.23 11.15
CA VAL A 26 -4.30 2.86 9.89
C VAL A 26 -4.38 1.35 9.79
N GLY A 27 -5.59 0.82 9.76
CA GLY A 27 -5.84 -0.63 9.59
C GLY A 27 -6.25 -1.02 8.17
N LEU A 28 -6.59 -0.04 7.32
CA LEU A 28 -7.00 -0.25 5.93
C LEU A 28 -6.54 0.93 5.06
N ILE A 29 -5.82 0.64 3.98
CA ILE A 29 -5.41 1.60 2.97
C ILE A 29 -6.35 1.44 1.77
N LEU A 30 -7.11 2.47 1.45
CA LEU A 30 -8.08 2.47 0.33
C LEU A 30 -7.53 3.20 -0.89
N ASP A 31 -7.83 2.65 -2.06
CA ASP A 31 -7.75 3.28 -3.39
C ASP A 31 -6.59 4.26 -3.52
N LEU A 32 -5.42 3.67 -3.70
CA LEU A 32 -4.30 4.34 -4.30
C LEU A 32 -3.98 3.48 -5.48
N LYS A 33 -4.06 3.98 -6.72
CA LYS A 33 -3.37 3.34 -7.85
C LYS A 33 -2.01 2.89 -7.33
N MET A 34 -1.87 1.59 -7.05
CA MET A 34 -1.03 1.11 -5.95
C MET A 34 0.43 1.52 -6.12
N GLY A 35 0.92 1.55 -7.35
CA GLY A 35 2.27 2.02 -7.64
C GLY A 35 2.45 3.50 -7.97
N ARG A 36 1.40 4.35 -7.95
CA ARG A 36 1.60 5.82 -8.01
C ARG A 36 2.06 6.41 -6.68
N LEU A 37 1.80 5.69 -5.59
CA LEU A 37 2.08 6.09 -4.23
C LEU A 37 3.53 5.76 -3.82
N ALA A 38 3.98 4.58 -4.25
CA ALA A 38 5.37 4.17 -4.17
C ALA A 38 6.08 4.52 -5.49
N ARG A 39 6.95 5.52 -5.48
CA ARG A 39 7.64 5.98 -6.70
C ARG A 39 8.70 5.01 -7.22
N SER A 40 8.82 3.84 -6.60
CA SER A 40 9.71 2.74 -6.97
C SER A 40 9.17 1.42 -6.39
N CYS A 41 9.52 0.29 -7.02
CA CYS A 41 9.28 -1.05 -6.50
C CYS A 41 9.80 -1.21 -5.05
N LYS A 42 10.88 -0.51 -4.69
CA LYS A 42 11.46 -0.54 -3.35
C LYS A 42 10.55 0.09 -2.29
N ASP A 43 9.99 1.27 -2.58
CA ASP A 43 9.06 1.95 -1.66
C ASP A 43 7.77 1.13 -1.51
N TRP A 44 7.34 0.47 -2.59
CA TRP A 44 6.16 -0.40 -2.61
C TRP A 44 6.37 -1.63 -1.73
N HIS A 45 7.49 -2.34 -1.93
CA HIS A 45 7.88 -3.48 -1.10
C HIS A 45 7.95 -3.09 0.38
N HIS A 46 8.54 -1.93 0.69
CA HIS A 46 8.64 -1.45 2.06
C HIS A 46 7.27 -1.21 2.70
N LEU A 47 6.32 -0.63 1.96
CA LEU A 47 4.95 -0.47 2.45
C LEU A 47 4.29 -1.82 2.75
N LEU A 48 4.43 -2.80 1.85
CA LEU A 48 3.86 -4.14 2.03
C LEU A 48 4.45 -4.85 3.25
N GLU A 49 5.76 -4.74 3.47
CA GLU A 49 6.44 -5.29 4.66
C GLU A 49 5.88 -4.67 5.94
N VAL A 50 5.77 -3.34 6.00
CA VAL A 50 5.22 -2.65 7.17
C VAL A 50 3.77 -3.04 7.41
N CYS A 51 2.95 -3.12 6.36
CA CYS A 51 1.55 -3.52 6.47
C CYS A 51 1.40 -4.95 6.99
N ALA A 52 2.23 -5.88 6.50
CA ALA A 52 2.26 -7.26 6.98
C ALA A 52 2.65 -7.35 8.47
N LEU A 53 3.60 -6.52 8.91
CA LEU A 53 4.06 -6.47 10.29
C LEU A 53 2.99 -5.95 11.25
N VAL A 54 2.25 -4.91 10.87
CA VAL A 54 1.25 -4.28 11.75
C VAL A 54 -0.17 -4.82 11.55
N GLY A 55 -0.38 -5.67 10.54
CA GLY A 55 -1.69 -6.22 10.18
C GLY A 55 -2.62 -5.23 9.48
N ALA A 56 -2.05 -4.25 8.76
CA ALA A 56 -2.84 -3.32 7.93
C ALA A 56 -3.20 -3.98 6.60
N LEU A 57 -4.45 -3.80 6.16
CA LEU A 57 -4.96 -4.32 4.90
C LEU A 57 -4.90 -3.26 3.80
N LEU A 58 -4.92 -3.72 2.55
CA LEU A 58 -5.08 -2.86 1.37
C LEU A 58 -6.41 -3.18 0.70
N ALA A 59 -7.07 -2.20 0.09
CA ALA A 59 -8.24 -2.47 -0.72
C ALA A 59 -8.39 -1.50 -1.89
N ASP A 60 -8.97 -2.01 -2.97
CA ASP A 60 -9.37 -1.28 -4.16
C ASP A 60 -10.84 -1.55 -4.49
N ARG A 61 -11.24 -1.35 -5.75
CA ARG A 61 -12.60 -1.61 -6.23
C ARG A 61 -12.91 -3.10 -6.38
N ASP A 62 -11.89 -3.92 -6.52
CA ASP A 62 -11.98 -5.34 -6.85
C ASP A 62 -11.90 -6.21 -5.59
N GLY A 63 -11.26 -5.74 -4.52
CA GLY A 63 -11.22 -6.47 -3.26
C GLY A 63 -10.42 -5.85 -2.13
N VAL A 64 -10.34 -6.60 -1.03
CA VAL A 64 -9.47 -6.35 0.13
C VAL A 64 -8.39 -7.41 0.11
N TYR A 65 -7.15 -7.00 0.31
CA TYR A 65 -5.95 -7.81 0.23
C TYR A 65 -5.20 -7.78 1.57
N ASP A 66 -4.80 -8.95 2.04
CA ASP A 66 -3.92 -9.12 3.21
C ASP A 66 -2.47 -9.36 2.76
N PRO A 67 -1.52 -8.45 3.03
CA PRO A 67 -0.10 -8.65 2.70
C PRO A 67 0.55 -9.90 3.31
N ARG A 68 -0.09 -10.52 4.31
CA ARG A 68 0.37 -11.77 4.95
C ARG A 68 -0.14 -13.00 4.23
N ASP A 69 -1.19 -12.87 3.43
CA ASP A 69 -1.66 -13.95 2.56
C ASP A 69 -0.79 -14.01 1.30
N GLY A 70 -0.31 -15.22 0.97
CA GLY A 70 0.65 -15.39 -0.12
C GLY A 70 0.04 -15.11 -1.50
N ASN A 71 -1.26 -15.37 -1.69
CA ASN A 71 -1.94 -15.11 -2.95
C ASN A 71 -2.19 -13.61 -3.14
N ASP A 72 -2.67 -12.95 -2.09
CA ASP A 72 -2.88 -11.50 -2.10
C ASP A 72 -1.56 -10.76 -2.29
N ARG A 73 -0.50 -11.20 -1.60
CA ARG A 73 0.84 -10.63 -1.75
C ARG A 73 1.36 -10.74 -3.17
N PHE A 74 1.18 -11.87 -3.85
CA PHE A 74 1.60 -12.03 -5.23
C PHE A 74 0.88 -11.05 -6.17
N LEU A 75 -0.44 -10.87 -6.00
CA LEU A 75 -1.23 -9.89 -6.76
C LEU A 75 -0.78 -8.45 -6.49
N LEU A 76 -0.46 -8.13 -5.23
CA LEU A 76 0.07 -6.84 -4.81
C LEU A 76 1.48 -6.57 -5.37
N GLU A 77 2.31 -7.60 -5.52
CA GLU A 77 3.64 -7.46 -6.12
C GLU A 77 3.55 -7.18 -7.63
N LEU A 78 2.65 -7.86 -8.35
CA LEU A 78 2.39 -7.61 -9.77
C LEU A 78 1.90 -6.18 -10.05
N THR A 79 1.04 -5.64 -9.19
CA THR A 79 0.58 -4.25 -9.30
C THR A 79 1.71 -3.23 -9.10
N GLY A 80 2.71 -3.56 -8.29
CA GLY A 80 3.94 -2.75 -8.14
C GLY A 80 4.76 -2.67 -9.43
N ILE A 81 4.93 -3.79 -10.13
CA ILE A 81 5.71 -3.88 -11.39
C ILE A 81 5.03 -3.10 -12.52
N MET A 82 3.70 -3.19 -12.62
CA MET A 82 2.95 -2.50 -13.68
C MET A 82 3.05 -0.98 -13.59
N SER A 83 3.15 -0.43 -12.38
CA SER A 83 3.24 1.02 -12.21
C SER A 83 4.61 1.60 -12.56
N GLU A 84 5.69 0.83 -12.45
CA GLU A 84 6.99 1.27 -12.97
C GLU A 84 6.97 1.39 -14.50
N ALA A 85 6.24 0.50 -15.18
CA ALA A 85 6.07 0.56 -16.63
C ALA A 85 5.25 1.78 -17.08
N GLU A 86 4.24 2.19 -16.32
CA GLU A 86 3.45 3.40 -16.60
C GLU A 86 4.21 4.71 -16.40
N LEU A 87 5.27 4.74 -15.57
CA LEU A 87 6.11 5.92 -15.35
C LEU A 87 7.16 6.14 -16.45
N VAL A 88 7.43 5.12 -17.27
CA VAL A 88 8.43 5.15 -18.36
C VAL A 88 7.79 5.37 -19.74
N SER A 89 6.46 5.34 -19.83
CA SER A 89 5.68 5.66 -21.04
C SER A 89 5.20 7.10 -21.05
#